data_AF-K1RUQ6-F1
#
_entry.id   AF-K1RUQ6-F1
#
_cell.length_a   1.000
_cell.length_b   1.000
_cell.length_c   1.000
_cell.angle_alpha   90.00
_cell.angle_beta   90.00
_cell.angle_gamma   90.00
#
_symmetry.space_group_name_H-M   'P 1'
#
loop_
_entity.id
_entity.type
_entity.pdbx_description
1 polymer ?
#
loop_
_entity_poly.entity_id
_entity_poly.type
_entity_poly.pdbx_seq_one_letter_code
_entity_poly.pdbx_strand_id
1 'polypeptide(L)' 'INKKMQATILMVTHDPFSASFCERILFLKDGKIFNEIFRGEKSRKDFFNEILDILTLLGGEVGNG' A
#
# COMPACT_ATOMS: atom_id res chain seq x y z
N ILE A 1 8.13 14.41 -21.48
CA ILE A 1 8.25 15.49 -20.46
C ILE A 1 8.04 14.87 -19.08
N ASN A 2 8.79 15.30 -18.06
CA ASN A 2 8.80 14.88 -16.64
C ASN A 2 9.69 13.70 -16.17
N LYS A 3 11.01 13.78 -16.41
CA LYS A 3 12.05 13.10 -15.61
C LYS A 3 12.73 14.04 -14.58
N LYS A 4 12.03 15.08 -14.08
CA LYS A 4 12.66 16.22 -13.41
C LYS A 4 12.08 16.66 -12.06
N MET A 5 11.26 15.84 -11.40
CA MET A 5 10.89 16.09 -10.01
C MET A 5 11.30 14.89 -9.17
N GLN A 6 12.41 15.03 -8.43
CA GLN A 6 12.68 14.23 -7.22
C GLN A 6 11.70 14.66 -6.11
N ALA A 7 10.41 14.74 -6.45
CA ALA A 7 9.37 15.04 -5.51
C ALA A 7 8.88 13.71 -4.96
N THR A 8 8.99 13.52 -3.64
CA THR A 8 8.32 12.41 -2.96
C THR A 8 6.81 12.64 -3.08
N ILE A 9 6.14 11.84 -3.89
CA ILE A 9 4.68 11.87 -4.04
C ILE A 9 4.10 11.02 -2.91
N LEU A 10 3.41 11.66 -1.98
CA LEU A 10 2.62 10.96 -0.97
C LEU A 10 1.18 10.83 -1.50
N MET A 11 0.73 9.58 -1.67
CA MET A 11 -0.63 9.26 -2.09
C MET A 11 -1.36 8.57 -0.93
N VAL A 12 -2.57 9.03 -0.64
CA VAL A 12 -3.50 8.32 0.25
C VAL A 12 -4.60 7.75 -0.64
N THR A 13 -4.74 6.43 -0.63
CA THR A 13 -5.76 5.73 -1.41
C THR A 13 -6.22 4.50 -0.66
N HIS A 14 -7.48 4.12 -0.87
CA HIS A 14 -8.03 2.83 -0.44
C HIS A 14 -8.01 1.80 -1.59
N ASP A 15 -7.53 2.17 -2.77
CA ASP A 15 -7.41 1.28 -3.93
C ASP A 15 -6.03 0.59 -3.97
N PRO A 16 -5.97 -0.75 -3.81
CA PRO A 16 -4.72 -1.51 -3.87
C PRO A 16 -4.06 -1.47 -5.24
N PHE A 17 -4.82 -1.26 -6.33
CA PHE A 17 -4.25 -1.20 -7.67
C PHE A 17 -3.38 0.04 -7.82
N SER A 18 -3.91 1.20 -7.45
CA SER A 18 -3.16 2.46 -7.38
C SER A 18 -1.95 2.36 -6.44
N ALA A 19 -2.11 1.72 -5.28
CA ALA A 19 -1.02 1.52 -4.32
C ALA A 19 0.11 0.64 -4.89
N SER A 20 -0.20 -0.36 -5.73
CA SER A 20 0.80 -1.29 -6.31
C SER A 20 1.83 -0.64 -7.23
N PHE A 21 1.60 0.61 -7.65
CA PHE A 21 2.58 1.40 -8.40
C PHE A 21 3.63 2.08 -7.51
N CYS A 22 3.42 2.12 -6.20
CA CYS A 22 4.35 2.71 -5.24
C CYS A 22 5.51 1.74 -4.92
N GLU A 23 6.65 2.29 -4.53
CA GLU A 23 7.81 1.51 -4.08
C GLU A 23 7.72 1.13 -2.59
N ARG A 24 6.99 1.93 -1.80
CA ARG A 24 6.73 1.75 -0.37
C ARG A 24 5.29 2.11 -0.07
N ILE A 25 4.62 1.32 0.77
CA ILE A 25 3.26 1.58 1.25
C ILE A 25 3.28 1.56 2.77
N LEU A 26 2.64 2.56 3.37
CA LEU A 26 2.45 2.67 4.82
C LEU A 26 0.97 2.39 5.11
N PHE A 27 0.70 1.36 5.92
CA PHE A 27 -0.64 1.05 6.38
C PHE A 27 -0.89 1.80 7.69
N LEU A 28 -1.92 2.63 7.67
CA LEU A 28 -2.38 3.40 8.82
C LEU A 28 -3.60 2.71 9.44
N LYS A 29 -3.56 2.51 10.75
CA LYS A 29 -4.70 2.04 11.56
C LYS A 29 -4.83 2.95 12.78
N ASP A 30 -6.02 3.49 13.02
CA ASP A 30 -6.32 4.38 14.15
C ASP A 30 -5.34 5.56 14.30
N GLY A 31 -4.94 6.16 13.18
CA GLY A 31 -4.00 7.29 13.14
C GLY A 31 -2.54 6.94 13.42
N LYS A 32 -2.20 5.65 13.54
CA LYS A 32 -0.82 5.17 13.71
C LYS A 32 -0.39 4.30 12.53
N ILE A 33 0.91 4.31 12.25
CA ILE A 33 1.50 3.37 11.29
C ILE A 33 1.49 1.99 11.94
N PHE A 34 0.72 1.08 11.36
CA PHE A 34 0.59 -0.28 11.82
C PHE A 34 1.55 -1.21 11.09
N ASN A 35 1.73 -1.03 9.78
CA ASN A 35 2.61 -1.86 8.98
C ASN A 35 3.19 -1.06 7.80
N GLU A 36 4.32 -1.52 7.27
CA GLU A 36 4.90 -1.00 6.06
C GLU A 36 5.40 -2.12 5.15
N ILE A 37 5.23 -1.94 3.85
CA ILE A 37 5.74 -2.88 2.86
C ILE A 37 6.53 -2.15 1.79
N PHE A 38 7.56 -2.83 1.30
CA PHE A 38 8.42 -2.36 0.22
C PHE A 38 8.30 -3.33 -0.95
N ARG A 39 8.19 -2.77 -2.16
CA ARG A 39 8.17 -3.57 -3.37
C ARG A 39 9.49 -4.33 -3.55
N GLY A 40 10.62 -3.66 -3.34
CA GLY A 40 11.95 -4.25 -3.52
C GLY A 40 12.09 -4.89 -4.91
N GLU A 41 12.50 -6.16 -4.95
CA GLU A 41 12.64 -6.95 -6.17
C GLU A 41 11.35 -7.70 -6.58
N LYS A 42 10.25 -7.56 -5.82
CA LYS A 42 9.00 -8.27 -6.09
C LYS A 42 8.38 -7.81 -7.40
N SER A 43 7.77 -8.76 -8.12
CA SER A 43 6.93 -8.41 -9.26
C SER A 43 5.74 -7.58 -8.79
N ARG A 44 5.17 -6.75 -9.68
CA ARG A 44 3.97 -5.97 -9.34
C ARG A 44 2.81 -6.86 -8.90
N LYS A 45 2.71 -8.08 -9.46
CA LYS A 45 1.67 -9.05 -9.12
C LYS A 45 1.83 -9.57 -7.69
N ASP A 46 3.05 -9.94 -7.31
CA ASP A 46 3.32 -10.45 -5.96
C ASP A 46 3.13 -9.35 -4.92
N PHE A 47 3.61 -8.13 -5.22
CA PHE A 47 3.40 -6.97 -4.36
C PHE A 47 1.91 -6.61 -4.25
N PHE A 48 1.14 -6.71 -5.33
CA PHE A 48 -0.30 -6.48 -5.31
C PHE A 48 -1.04 -7.50 -4.45
N ASN A 49 -0.69 -8.79 -4.55
CA ASN A 49 -1.28 -9.83 -3.70
C ASN A 49 -1.00 -9.57 -2.22
N GLU A 50 0.23 -9.17 -1.87
CA GLU A 50 0.60 -8.81 -0.49
C GLU A 50 -0.20 -7.60 0.04
N ILE A 51 -0.48 -6.59 -0.80
CA ILE A 51 -1.37 -5.48 -0.44
C ILE A 51 -2.77 -6.00 -0.14
N LEU A 52 -3.31 -6.89 -0.98
CA LEU A 52 -4.65 -7.47 -0.78
C LEU A 52 -4.74 -8.29 0.52
N ASP A 53 -3.71 -9.06 0.85
CA ASP A 53 -3.65 -9.83 2.09
C ASP A 53 -3.70 -8.91 3.31
N ILE A 54 -2.93 -7.82 3.31
CA ILE A 54 -2.93 -6.85 4.40
C ILE A 54 -4.25 -6.09 4.49
N LEU A 55 -4.84 -5.69 3.36
CA LEU A 55 -6.16 -5.05 3.33
C LEU A 55 -7.25 -5.99 3.86
N THR A 56 -7.17 -7.28 3.53
CA THR A 56 -8.10 -8.30 4.05
C THR A 56 -7.93 -8.48 5.55
N LEU A 57 -6.69 -8.46 6.06
CA LEU A 57 -6.42 -8.54 7.49
C LEU A 57 -6.93 -7.29 8.24
N LEU A 58 -6.75 -6.10 7.66
CA LEU A 58 -7.25 -4.84 8.24
C LEU A 58 -8.77 -4.69 8.14
N GLY A 59 -9.38 -5.16 7.04
CA GLY A 59 -10.82 -5.10 6.79
C GLY A 59 -11.62 -6.25 7.40
N GLY A 60 -10.99 -7.40 7.62
CA GLY A 60 -11.58 -8.58 8.26
C GLY A 60 -11.90 -8.38 9.73
N GLU A 61 -11.26 -7.41 10.40
CA GLU A 61 -11.64 -6.99 11.76
C GLU A 61 -12.93 -6.16 11.79
N VAL A 62 -13.47 -5.73 10.65
CA VAL A 62 -14.75 -5.00 10.54
C VAL A 62 -15.95 -5.96 10.37
N GLY A 63 -15.72 -7.27 10.41
CA GLY A 63 -16.71 -8.31 10.11
C GLY A 63 -17.10 -9.24 11.26
N ASN A 64 -16.94 -8.84 12.53
CA ASN A 64 -17.53 -9.56 13.66
C ASN A 64 -18.71 -8.78 14.24
N GLY A 65 -19.89 -9.06 13.70
CA GLY A 65 -21.20 -8.73 14.24
C GLY A 65 -22.16 -9.89 13.97
#